data_AF-S6SVD3-F1
#
_entry.id   AF-S6SVD3-F1
#
_cell.length_a   1.000
_cell.length_b   1.000
_cell.length_c   1.000
_cell.angle_alpha   90.00
_cell.angle_beta   90.00
_cell.angle_gamma   90.00
#
_symmetry.space_group_name_H-M   'P 1'
#
loop_
_entity.id
_entity.type
_entity.pdbx_description
1 polymer ?
#
loop_
_entity_poly.entity_id
_entity_poly.type
_entity_poly.pdbx_seq_one_letter_code
_entity_poly.pdbx_strand_id
1 'polypeptide(L)' 'MNTRRLTPSMSLLLAFEAAARHGSFTKAAEELALTQSAVSRQVQALEAQLQ' A
#
# COMPACT_ATOMS: atom_id res chain seq x y z
N MET A 1 -1.94 22.47 10.23
CA MET A 1 -1.98 21.23 9.41
C MET A 1 -1.50 20.09 10.31
N ASN A 2 -2.28 19.01 10.45
CA ASN A 2 -1.93 17.93 11.37
C ASN A 2 -0.99 16.94 10.67
N THR A 3 0.33 17.15 10.77
CA THR A 3 1.37 16.46 10.00
C THR A 3 1.33 14.94 10.14
N ARG A 4 0.86 14.44 11.29
CA ARG A 4 0.66 13.00 11.55
C ARG A 4 -0.33 12.33 10.60
N ARG A 5 -1.28 13.08 10.03
CA ARG A 5 -2.25 12.55 9.04
C ARG A 5 -1.66 12.44 7.64
N LEU A 6 -0.55 13.15 7.39
CA LEU A 6 0.14 13.18 6.10
C LEU A 6 1.33 12.22 6.05
N THR A 7 1.65 11.56 7.17
CA THR A 7 2.72 10.56 7.23
C THR A 7 2.10 9.17 7.10
N PRO A 8 2.13 8.55 5.90
CA PRO A 8 1.63 7.19 5.72
C PRO A 8 2.45 6.20 6.56
N SER A 9 1.84 5.08 6.95
CA SER A 9 2.59 3.99 7.58
C SER A 9 3.47 3.27 6.56
N MET A 10 4.56 2.68 7.05
CA MET A 10 5.50 1.92 6.19
C MET A 10 4.81 0.80 5.41
N SER A 11 3.80 0.14 6.00
CA SER A 11 3.00 -0.89 5.31
C SER A 11 2.31 -0.37 4.06
N LEU A 12 1.74 0.84 4.10
CA LEU A 12 1.08 1.45 2.94
C LEU A 12 2.07 1.72 1.81
N LEU A 13 3.25 2.25 2.17
CA LEU A 13 4.32 2.53 1.21
C LEU A 13 4.87 1.25 0.58
N LEU A 14 5.09 0.20 1.37
CA LEU A 14 5.58 -1.10 0.88
C LEU A 14 4.58 -1.78 -0.04
N ALA A 15 3.29 -1.78 0.31
CA ALA A 15 2.25 -2.35 -0.54
C ALA A 15 2.14 -1.61 -1.88
N PHE A 16 2.20 -0.27 -1.86
CA PHE A 16 2.18 0.54 -3.07
C PHE A 16 3.41 0.30 -3.94
N GLU A 17 4.61 0.36 -3.37
CA GLU A 17 5.86 0.18 -4.11
C GLU A 17 5.96 -1.24 -4.69
N ALA A 18 5.66 -2.29 -3.92
CA ALA A 18 5.66 -3.66 -4.43
C ALA A 18 4.61 -3.86 -5.54
N ALA A 19 3.39 -3.32 -5.38
CA ALA A 19 2.35 -3.39 -6.41
C ALA A 19 2.76 -2.66 -7.69
N ALA A 20 3.40 -1.49 -7.58
CA ALA A 20 3.93 -0.73 -8.71
C ALA A 20 5.09 -1.46 -9.40
N ARG A 21 6.02 -2.04 -8.63
CA ARG A 21 7.17 -2.81 -9.13
C ARG A 21 6.75 -4.04 -9.93
N HIS A 22 5.73 -4.76 -9.44
CA HIS A 22 5.23 -5.98 -10.08
C HIS A 22 4.13 -5.75 -11.13
N GLY A 23 3.45 -4.60 -11.10
CA GLY A 23 2.22 -4.36 -11.86
C GLY A 23 1.08 -5.33 -11.48
N SER A 24 1.12 -5.92 -10.28
CA SER A 24 0.18 -6.96 -9.85
C SER A 24 0.03 -7.02 -8.33
N PHE A 25 -1.19 -6.87 -7.83
CA PHE A 25 -1.51 -7.04 -6.41
C PHE A 25 -1.29 -8.48 -5.92
N THR A 26 -1.44 -9.48 -6.79
CA THR A 26 -1.21 -10.88 -6.42
C THR A 26 0.27 -11.15 -6.16
N LYS A 27 1.15 -10.73 -7.08
CA LYS A 27 2.61 -10.88 -6.90
C LYS A 27 3.15 -10.07 -5.74
N ALA A 28 2.64 -8.85 -5.53
CA ALA A 28 2.99 -8.04 -4.36
C ALA A 28 2.56 -8.70 -3.04
N ALA A 29 1.40 -9.36 -3.02
CA ALA A 29 0.94 -10.09 -1.85
C ALA A 29 1.80 -11.32 -1.55
N GLU A 30 2.24 -12.04 -2.58
CA GLU A 30 3.21 -13.13 -2.43
C GLU A 30 4.54 -12.64 -1.85
N GLU A 31 5.09 -11.52 -2.36
CA GLU A 31 6.34 -10.93 -1.85
C GLU A 31 6.22 -10.51 -0.38
N LEU A 32 5.10 -9.87 -0.01
CA LEU A 32 4.89 -9.31 1.33
C LEU A 32 4.33 -10.32 2.34
N ALA A 33 4.13 -11.58 1.94
CA ALA A 33 3.45 -12.60 2.74
C ALA A 33 2.08 -12.13 3.26
N LEU A 34 1.31 -11.48 2.39
CA LEU A 34 -0.04 -10.96 2.66
C LEU A 34 -1.07 -11.62 1.74
N THR A 35 -2.35 -11.38 2.01
CA THR A 35 -3.40 -11.67 1.03
C THR A 35 -3.47 -10.57 -0.02
N GLN A 36 -3.89 -10.91 -1.24
CA GLN A 36 -4.11 -9.92 -2.31
C GLN A 36 -5.08 -8.80 -1.87
N SER A 37 -6.11 -9.15 -1.10
CA SER A 37 -7.07 -8.18 -0.54
C SER A 37 -6.44 -7.23 0.49
N ALA A 38 -5.45 -7.67 1.26
CA ALA A 38 -4.74 -6.81 2.20
C ALA A 38 -3.87 -5.78 1.47
N VAL A 39 -3.15 -6.19 0.42
CA VAL A 39 -2.36 -5.28 -0.41
C VAL A 39 -3.27 -4.26 -1.10
N SER A 40 -4.37 -4.72 -1.70
CA SER A 40 -5.35 -3.85 -2.36
C SER A 40 -5.92 -2.79 -1.40
N ARG A 41 -6.29 -3.18 -0.17
CA ARG A 41 -6.78 -2.24 0.86
C ARG A 41 -5.70 -1.24 1.31
N GLN A 42 -4.45 -1.68 1.43
CA GLN A 42 -3.34 -0.80 1.82
C GLN A 42 -3.06 0.25 0.74
N VAL A 43 -3.10 -0.12 -0.54
CA VAL A 43 -2.95 0.86 -1.63
C VAL A 43 -4.11 1.85 -1.66
N GLN A 44 -5.35 1.38 -1.54
CA GLN A 44 -6.52 2.26 -1.46
C GLN A 44 -6.45 3.24 -0.27
N ALA A 45 -5.97 2.77 0.89
CA ALA A 45 -5.80 3.62 2.06
C ALA A 45 -4.70 4.67 1.88
N LEU A 46 -3.64 4.37 1.12
CA LEU A 46 -2.62 5.35 0.75
C LEU A 46 -3.19 6.41 -0.19
N GLU A 47 -3.91 6.00 -1.24
CA GLU A 47 -4.55 6.92 -2.20
C GLU A 47 -5.51 7.88 -1.48
N ALA A 48 -6.31 7.37 -0.54
CA ALA A 48 -7.22 8.18 0.27
C ALA A 48 -6.53 9.21 1.18
N GLN A 49 -5.23 9.06 1.47
CA GLN A 49 -4.45 10.06 2.22
C GLN A 49 -3.90 11.18 1.32
N LEU A 50 -3.80 10.92 0.01
CA LEU A 50 -3.21 11.83 -0.98
C LEU A 50 -4.25 12.64 -1.76
N GLN A 51 -5.53 12.24 -1.69
CA GLN A 51 -6.66 13.05 -2.16
C GLN A 51 -7.04 14.14 -1.16
#